data_AF-A0A645I6V4-F1
#
_entry.id   AF-A0A645I6V4-F1
#
_cell.length_a   1.000
_cell.length_b   1.000
_cell.length_c   1.000
_cell.angle_alpha   90.00
_cell.angle_beta   90.00
_cell.angle_gamma   90.00
#
_symmetry.space_group_name_H-M   'P 1'
#
loop_
_entity.id
_entity.type
_entity.pdbx_description
1 polymer ?
#
loop_
_entity_poly.entity_id
_entity_poly.type
_entity_poly.pdbx_seq_one_letter_code
_entity_poly.pdbx_strand_id
1 'polypeptide(L)'
;MDENTTESLRAQAATKLERGVPNIQRFPCWTSPEIQAAEAAVLKEYTNVNANLYADYFTAVSTAGNLHTEEPGDTQAMYKELGKVIQAVLQDQNADVQALLDAAQANYIAILQEEGILGK
;
A
#
# COMPACT_ATOMS: atom_id res chain seq x y z
N MET A 1 -7.87 14.71 -21.47
CA MET A 1 -6.76 15.42 -20.80
C MET A 1 -6.59 16.79 -21.47
N ASP A 2 -6.41 17.88 -20.72
CA ASP A 2 -6.15 19.19 -21.35
C ASP A 2 -4.67 19.29 -21.79
N GLU A 3 -4.41 20.16 -22.77
CA GLU A 3 -3.07 20.36 -23.36
C GLU A 3 -2.03 20.75 -22.29
N ASN A 4 -2.48 21.53 -21.31
CA ASN A 4 -1.69 22.03 -20.18
C ASN A 4 -1.14 20.90 -19.28
N THR A 5 -1.90 19.82 -19.06
CA THR A 5 -1.42 18.68 -18.24
C THR A 5 -0.29 17.92 -18.93
N THR A 6 -0.34 17.76 -20.25
CA THR A 6 0.71 17.04 -21.00
C THR A 6 2.00 17.86 -21.09
N GLU A 7 1.89 19.17 -21.29
CA GLU A 7 3.04 20.08 -21.25
C GLU A 7 3.70 20.10 -19.87
N SER A 8 2.91 20.12 -18.79
CA SER A 8 3.43 20.03 -17.42
C SER A 8 4.22 18.74 -17.17
N LEU A 9 3.73 17.60 -17.67
CA LEU A 9 4.45 16.31 -17.56
C LEU A 9 5.80 16.35 -18.31
N ARG A 10 5.84 16.91 -19.51
CA ARG A 10 7.09 17.08 -20.27
C ARG A 10 8.05 18.03 -19.58
N ALA A 11 7.58 19.17 -19.08
CA ALA A 11 8.42 20.14 -18.36
C ALA A 11 9.04 19.52 -17.10
N GLN A 12 8.27 18.72 -16.35
CA GLN A 12 8.78 17.96 -15.20
C GLN A 12 9.86 16.94 -15.63
N ALA A 13 9.62 16.20 -16.71
CA ALA A 13 10.56 15.22 -17.23
C ALA A 13 11.87 15.86 -17.74
N ALA A 14 11.77 16.99 -18.45
CA ALA A 14 12.91 17.78 -18.91
C ALA A 14 13.72 18.34 -17.72
N THR A 15 13.05 18.87 -16.70
CA THR A 15 13.72 19.35 -15.47
C THR A 15 14.47 18.23 -14.75
N LYS A 16 13.90 17.01 -14.72
CA LYS A 16 14.58 15.84 -14.15
C LYS A 16 15.83 15.47 -14.95
N LEU A 17 15.73 15.49 -16.28
CA LEU A 17 16.86 15.23 -17.17
C LEU A 17 17.99 16.24 -16.93
N GLU A 18 17.67 17.54 -16.86
CA GLU A 18 18.63 18.62 -16.59
C GLU A 18 19.33 18.43 -15.23
N ARG A 19 18.58 18.04 -14.21
CA ARG A 19 19.10 17.85 -12.84
C ARG A 19 19.74 16.49 -12.60
N GLY A 20 19.83 15.63 -13.62
CA GLY A 20 20.35 14.26 -13.47
C GLY A 20 19.50 13.36 -12.58
N VAL A 21 18.23 13.71 -12.35
CA VAL A 21 17.29 12.90 -11.58
C VAL A 21 16.80 11.75 -12.46
N PRO A 22 16.78 10.50 -11.98
CA PRO A 22 16.26 9.37 -12.74
C PRO A 22 14.80 9.58 -13.19
N ASN A 23 14.56 9.33 -14.47
CA ASN A 23 13.23 9.32 -15.06
C ASN A 23 12.83 7.87 -15.41
N ILE A 24 12.07 7.27 -14.50
CA ILE A 24 11.62 5.87 -14.53
C ILE A 24 10.10 5.77 -14.59
N GLN A 25 9.61 4.58 -14.92
CA GLN A 25 8.18 4.26 -14.87
C GLN A 25 7.59 4.60 -13.50
N ARG A 26 6.42 5.24 -13.51
CA ARG A 26 5.68 5.60 -12.30
C ARG A 26 4.65 4.52 -12.00
N PHE A 27 4.32 4.37 -10.73
CA PHE A 27 3.10 3.68 -10.34
C PHE A 27 1.89 4.51 -10.77
N PRO A 28 0.91 3.91 -11.47
CA PRO A 28 -0.24 4.66 -11.96
C PRO A 28 -1.08 5.14 -10.76
N CYS A 29 -1.10 6.45 -10.53
CA CYS A 29 -1.98 7.06 -9.53
C CYS A 29 -3.43 7.17 -10.03
N TRP A 30 -3.63 7.06 -11.34
CA TRP A 30 -4.92 7.21 -12.01
C TRP A 30 -5.25 5.95 -12.80
N THR A 31 -6.54 5.59 -12.81
CA THR A 31 -7.07 4.48 -13.61
C THR A 31 -7.37 4.86 -15.05
N SER A 32 -7.29 6.15 -15.39
CA SER A 32 -7.56 6.67 -16.74
C SER A 32 -6.53 6.17 -17.76
N PRO A 33 -6.93 5.44 -18.81
CA PRO A 33 -6.02 4.97 -19.85
C PRO A 33 -5.33 6.10 -20.62
N GLU A 34 -6.01 7.23 -20.81
CA GLU A 34 -5.45 8.40 -21.51
C GLU A 34 -4.23 8.98 -20.77
N ILE A 35 -4.32 9.09 -19.45
CA ILE A 35 -3.24 9.63 -18.61
C ILE A 35 -2.05 8.67 -18.61
N GLN A 36 -2.31 7.37 -18.47
CA GLN A 36 -1.26 6.35 -18.50
C GLN A 36 -0.51 6.33 -19.85
N ALA A 37 -1.23 6.49 -20.97
CA ALA A 37 -0.63 6.58 -22.29
C ALA A 37 0.24 7.84 -22.46
N ALA A 38 -0.23 8.99 -21.96
CA ALA A 38 0.54 10.24 -21.99
C ALA A 38 1.83 10.13 -21.14
N GLU A 39 1.75 9.57 -19.94
CA GLU A 39 2.92 9.35 -19.08
C GLU A 39 3.93 8.39 -19.71
N ALA A 40 3.47 7.29 -20.32
CA ALA A 40 4.33 6.34 -21.02
C ALA A 40 5.05 6.98 -22.23
N ALA A 41 4.37 7.86 -22.97
CA ALA A 41 4.95 8.60 -24.08
C ALA A 41 6.06 9.55 -23.61
N VAL A 42 5.80 10.33 -22.56
CA VAL A 42 6.80 11.25 -21.97
C VAL A 42 7.97 10.47 -21.40
N LEU A 43 7.74 9.35 -20.72
CA LEU A 43 8.82 8.52 -20.19
C LEU A 43 9.74 8.00 -21.32
N LYS A 44 9.17 7.54 -22.44
CA LYS A 44 9.97 7.06 -23.58
C LYS A 44 10.88 8.14 -24.16
N GLU A 45 10.43 9.39 -24.15
CA GLU A 45 11.16 10.54 -24.70
C GLU A 45 12.25 11.05 -23.74
N TYR A 46 11.99 11.04 -22.43
CA TYR A 46 12.86 11.67 -21.42
C TYR A 46 13.53 10.67 -20.47
N THR A 47 13.55 9.37 -20.76
CA THR A 47 14.25 8.40 -19.92
C THR A 47 15.76 8.60 -20.03
N ASN A 48 16.43 8.68 -18.89
CA ASN A 48 17.87 8.88 -18.76
C ASN A 48 18.58 7.72 -18.03
N VAL A 49 17.85 6.63 -17.78
CA VAL A 49 18.38 5.43 -17.12
C VAL A 49 18.10 4.20 -17.96
N ASN A 50 18.95 3.19 -17.80
CA ASN A 50 18.70 1.90 -18.43
C ASN A 50 17.51 1.21 -17.75
N ALA A 51 16.36 1.18 -18.43
CA ALA A 51 15.13 0.58 -17.92
C ALA A 51 15.29 -0.90 -17.51
N ASN A 52 16.23 -1.62 -18.13
CA ASN A 52 16.49 -3.03 -17.81
C ASN A 52 16.99 -3.23 -16.37
N LEU A 53 17.61 -2.21 -15.75
CA LEU A 53 18.04 -2.28 -14.36
C LEU A 53 16.88 -2.34 -13.37
N TYR A 54 15.67 -1.98 -13.80
CA TYR A 54 14.46 -1.94 -12.98
C TYR A 54 13.38 -2.95 -13.46
N ALA A 55 13.65 -3.70 -14.53
CA ALA A 55 12.67 -4.58 -15.16
C ALA A 55 12.14 -5.65 -14.19
N ASP A 56 13.02 -6.24 -13.39
CA ASP A 56 12.65 -7.26 -12.40
C ASP A 56 11.74 -6.68 -11.31
N TYR A 57 12.04 -5.46 -10.83
CA TYR A 57 11.21 -4.76 -9.85
C TYR A 57 9.81 -4.48 -10.40
N PHE A 58 9.71 -3.88 -11.59
CA PHE A 58 8.42 -3.55 -12.20
C PHE A 58 7.63 -4.82 -12.58
N THR A 59 8.31 -5.90 -12.96
CA THR A 59 7.69 -7.20 -13.21
C THR A 59 7.13 -7.80 -11.91
N ALA A 60 7.93 -7.77 -10.83
CA ALA A 60 7.52 -8.27 -9.53
C ALA A 60 6.26 -7.55 -9.01
N VAL A 61 6.23 -6.22 -9.04
CA VAL A 61 5.09 -5.43 -8.52
C VAL A 61 3.86 -5.42 -9.43
N SER A 62 4.02 -5.72 -10.73
CA SER A 62 2.90 -5.77 -11.69
C SER A 62 2.28 -7.16 -11.81
N THR A 63 2.96 -8.20 -11.31
CA THR A 63 2.45 -9.57 -11.35
C THR A 63 1.40 -9.75 -10.26
N ALA A 64 0.20 -10.16 -10.65
CA ALA A 64 -0.88 -10.44 -9.71
C ALA A 64 -0.45 -11.50 -8.68
N GLY A 65 -0.70 -11.23 -7.40
CA GLY A 65 -0.35 -12.14 -6.30
C GLY A 65 1.08 -12.01 -5.76
N ASN A 66 1.97 -11.23 -6.40
CA ASN A 66 3.31 -10.99 -5.88
C ASN A 66 3.34 -9.94 -4.76
N LEU A 67 2.39 -9.00 -4.77
CA LEU A 67 2.23 -8.03 -3.69
C LEU A 67 1.48 -8.68 -2.53
N HIS A 68 2.14 -8.78 -1.38
CA HIS A 68 1.47 -9.08 -0.12
C HIS A 68 0.93 -7.78 0.45
N THR A 69 -0.37 -7.51 0.21
CA THR A 69 -1.07 -6.40 0.85
C THR A 69 -1.17 -6.66 2.34
N GLU A 70 -0.95 -5.63 3.16
CA GLU A 70 -1.24 -5.74 4.59
C GLU A 70 -2.70 -6.15 4.80
N GLU A 71 -2.92 -7.04 5.76
CA GLU A 71 -4.26 -7.44 6.15
C GLU A 71 -5.00 -6.22 6.72
N PRO A 72 -6.28 -6.02 6.38
CA PRO A 72 -7.10 -4.98 6.99
C PRO A 72 -7.12 -5.14 8.51
N GLY A 73 -6.91 -4.05 9.25
CA GLY A 73 -6.89 -4.11 10.71
C GLY A 73 -7.28 -2.78 11.37
N ASP A 74 -7.61 -2.88 12.65
CA ASP A 74 -7.81 -1.75 13.54
C ASP A 74 -6.94 -1.94 14.79
N THR A 75 -5.82 -1.21 14.79
CA THR A 75 -4.85 -1.27 15.88
C THR A 75 -5.46 -0.79 17.21
N GLN A 76 -6.41 0.14 17.20
CA GLN A 76 -7.03 0.64 18.43
C GLN A 76 -7.94 -0.42 19.04
N ALA A 77 -8.77 -1.08 18.23
CA ALA A 77 -9.58 -2.21 18.67
C ALA A 77 -8.72 -3.38 19.19
N MET A 78 -7.62 -3.72 18.49
CA MET A 78 -6.68 -4.75 18.93
C MET A 78 -6.13 -4.45 20.34
N TYR A 79 -5.62 -3.23 20.57
CA TYR A 79 -5.10 -2.85 21.88
C TYR A 79 -6.18 -2.82 22.97
N LYS A 80 -7.42 -2.48 22.62
CA LYS A 80 -8.55 -2.53 23.54
C LYS A 80 -8.82 -3.95 24.02
N GLU A 81 -8.80 -4.95 23.14
CA GLU A 81 -8.97 -6.35 23.52
C GLU A 81 -7.78 -6.87 24.34
N LEU A 82 -6.54 -6.55 23.94
CA LEU A 82 -5.34 -6.90 24.72
C LEU A 82 -5.34 -6.26 26.11
N GLY A 83 -5.86 -5.03 26.24
CA GLY A 83 -6.03 -4.36 27.53
C GLY A 83 -6.92 -5.15 28.50
N LYS A 84 -7.97 -5.82 28.00
CA LYS A 84 -8.83 -6.70 28.82
C LYS A 84 -8.08 -7.92 29.32
N VAL A 85 -7.26 -8.54 28.46
CA VAL A 85 -6.42 -9.69 28.83
C VAL A 85 -5.46 -9.30 29.95
N ILE A 86 -4.74 -8.18 29.77
CA ILE A 86 -3.80 -7.68 30.80
C ILE A 86 -4.53 -7.42 32.12
N GLN A 87 -5.70 -6.78 32.09
CA GLN A 87 -6.49 -6.55 33.30
C GLN A 87 -6.91 -7.84 33.99
N ALA A 88 -7.36 -8.85 33.24
CA ALA A 88 -7.77 -10.14 33.79
C ALA A 88 -6.59 -10.88 34.46
N VAL A 89 -5.43 -10.91 33.80
CA VAL A 89 -4.22 -11.56 34.34
C VAL A 89 -3.70 -10.86 35.59
N LEU A 90 -3.81 -9.54 35.68
CA LEU A 90 -3.38 -8.80 36.88
C LEU A 90 -4.32 -8.99 38.07
N GLN A 91 -5.59 -9.36 37.83
CA GLN A 91 -6.60 -9.51 38.87
C GLN A 91 -6.75 -10.96 39.37
N ASP A 92 -6.33 -11.95 38.57
CA ASP A 92 -6.39 -13.37 38.92
C ASP A 92 -5.06 -14.07 38.62
N GLN A 93 -4.40 -14.54 39.68
CA GLN A 93 -3.15 -15.31 39.60
C GLN A 93 -3.29 -16.67 38.90
N ASN A 94 -4.52 -17.19 38.78
CA ASN A 94 -4.83 -18.45 38.11
C ASN A 94 -5.46 -18.23 36.73
N ALA A 95 -5.41 -17.00 36.20
CA ALA A 95 -6.00 -16.67 34.91
C ALA A 95 -5.46 -17.58 33.80
N ASP A 96 -6.38 -18.14 33.01
CA ASP A 96 -6.03 -18.87 31.80
C ASP A 96 -5.70 -17.89 30.68
N VAL A 97 -4.41 -17.56 30.54
CA VAL A 97 -3.91 -16.59 29.57
C VAL A 97 -4.27 -16.99 28.13
N GLN A 98 -4.22 -18.29 27.80
CA GLN A 98 -4.49 -18.74 26.44
C GLN A 98 -5.98 -18.55 26.12
N ALA A 99 -6.88 -18.96 27.00
CA ALA A 99 -8.31 -18.76 26.82
C ALA A 99 -8.68 -17.26 26.68
N LEU A 100 -8.00 -16.39 27.44
CA LEU A 100 -8.19 -14.93 27.34
C LEU A 100 -7.71 -14.37 25.99
N LEU A 101 -6.57 -14.84 25.47
CA LEU A 101 -6.07 -14.44 24.15
C LEU A 101 -6.96 -14.95 23.02
N ASP A 102 -7.46 -16.19 23.12
CA ASP A 102 -8.38 -16.76 22.14
C ASP A 102 -9.70 -15.96 22.09
N ALA A 103 -10.22 -15.57 23.26
CA ALA A 103 -11.40 -14.70 23.35
C ALA A 103 -11.13 -13.31 22.79
N ALA A 104 -9.98 -12.70 23.08
CA ALA A 104 -9.58 -11.40 22.54
C ALA A 104 -9.46 -11.44 21.01
N GLN A 105 -8.87 -12.50 20.45
CA GLN A 105 -8.77 -12.71 19.01
C GLN A 105 -10.15 -12.85 18.37
N ALA A 106 -11.04 -13.66 18.95
CA ALA A 106 -12.40 -13.84 18.44
C ALA A 106 -13.19 -12.52 18.45
N ASN A 107 -13.09 -11.75 19.53
CA ASN A 107 -13.71 -10.42 19.63
C ASN A 107 -13.14 -9.45 18.58
N TYR A 108 -11.82 -9.43 18.42
CA TYR A 108 -11.17 -8.56 17.45
C TYR A 108 -11.61 -8.89 16.01
N ILE A 109 -11.65 -10.18 15.64
CA ILE A 109 -12.17 -10.62 14.33
C ILE A 109 -13.62 -10.14 14.14
N ALA A 110 -14.47 -10.26 15.17
CA ALA A 110 -15.85 -9.80 15.10
C ALA A 110 -15.96 -8.29 14.88
N ILE A 111 -15.13 -7.48 15.57
CA ILE A 111 -15.07 -6.02 15.36
C ILE A 111 -14.69 -5.71 13.91
N LEU A 112 -13.65 -6.37 13.38
CA LEU A 112 -13.22 -6.13 12.00
C LEU A 112 -14.31 -6.50 10.97
N GLN A 113 -15.10 -7.54 11.24
CA GLN A 113 -16.24 -7.93 10.39
C GLN A 113 -17.39 -6.93 10.48
N GLU A 114 -17.74 -6.47 11.68
CA GLU A 114 -18.81 -5.48 11.91
C GLU A 114 -18.51 -4.13 11.26
N GLU A 115 -17.25 -3.69 11.32
CA GLU A 115 -16.80 -2.43 10.71
C GLU A 115 -16.54 -2.56 9.20
N GLY A 116 -16.66 -3.76 8.63
CA GLY A 116 -16.41 -4.02 7.21
C GLY A 116 -14.93 -3.90 6.83
N ILE A 117 -14.03 -3.98 7.82
CA ILE A 117 -12.57 -3.97 7.63
C ILE A 117 -12.13 -5.34 7.12
N LEU A 118 -12.60 -6.43 7.73
CA LEU A 118 -12.52 -7.76 7.12
C LEU A 118 -13.68 -7.94 6.12
N GLY A 119 -13.36 -8.48 4.93
CA GLY A 119 -14.38 -8.85 3.95
C GLY A 119 -15.42 -9.82 4.52
N LYS A 120 -16.65 -9.78 3.96
CA LYS A 120 -17.71 -10.75 4.26
C LYS A 120 -17.33 -12.17 3.83
#